data_AF-B9M1K9-F1
#
_entry.id   AF-B9M1K9-F1
#
_cell.length_a   1.000
_cell.length_b   1.000
_cell.length_c   1.000
_cell.angle_alpha   90.00
_cell.angle_beta   90.00
_cell.angle_gamma   90.00
#
_symmetry.space_group_name_H-M   'P 1'
#
loop_
_entity.id
_entity.type
_entity.pdbx_description
1 polymer ?
#
loop_
_entity_poly.entity_id
_entity_poly.type
_entity_poly.pdbx_seq_one_letter_code
_entity_poly.pdbx_strand_id
1 'polypeptide(L)'
;MLIRLVLALMVLHLISGNAAAEKFRLLLPPFSGDPVGKNVSSFLNIEILKSFRINTLEKGRSIRRATINHKDLVLSNHSSAEGAGRKTKSDMVYWGKAFKYGDGVIVESSLTIPADKLPKGSFWVVKSPKAKAQLSIDLPNRYYEFKPFLLDRKIYKEYTDVSQAVVYADRTFRNPVGKVGPVFRAISMEYESIKVKYQGKEGYIKYPAISEKPEGTINFINGIIRVLRGDRVRGKQSLLKVLDAQDVSREVQEDTRLFLGYLAVATKDYAQGNKYLREAYDINPYSVTVVKYYLTGLIAASLSPDGTPNIDVVEQVAGLLKQNEKLFEPGDRWLAACQKILEAGKQ
;
A
#
# COMPACT_ATOMS: atom_id res chain seq x y z
N MET A 1 -53.84 15.68 4.19
CA MET A 1 -53.39 14.27 4.09
C MET A 1 -51.87 14.26 4.07
N LEU A 2 -51.29 14.65 5.21
CA LEU A 2 -49.87 14.54 5.54
C LEU A 2 -49.72 13.27 6.36
N ILE A 3 -48.70 12.45 6.09
CA ILE A 3 -47.86 11.71 7.06
C ILE A 3 -47.17 10.53 6.34
N ARG A 4 -45.84 10.68 6.18
CA ARG A 4 -44.78 9.68 6.31
C ARG A 4 -44.81 8.44 5.40
N LEU A 5 -43.84 8.35 4.49
CA LEU A 5 -43.00 7.15 4.42
C LEU A 5 -41.60 7.48 3.85
N VAL A 6 -40.73 7.83 4.79
CA VAL A 6 -39.31 7.48 4.88
C VAL A 6 -38.61 7.24 3.54
N LEU A 7 -37.92 8.29 3.05
CA LEU A 7 -36.65 8.11 2.35
C LEU A 7 -35.80 7.18 3.23
N ALA A 8 -35.69 5.91 2.85
CA ALA A 8 -34.62 5.04 3.32
C ALA A 8 -33.32 5.58 2.71
N LEU A 9 -32.81 6.66 3.32
CA LEU A 9 -31.42 7.04 3.26
C LEU A 9 -30.65 5.83 3.77
N MET A 10 -30.29 4.96 2.85
CA MET A 10 -29.52 3.77 3.14
C MET A 10 -28.12 4.26 3.45
N VAL A 11 -27.89 4.55 4.73
CA VAL A 11 -26.56 4.75 5.25
C VAL A 11 -25.91 3.37 5.31
N LEU A 12 -25.50 2.87 4.13
CA LEU A 12 -24.20 2.22 4.08
C LEU A 12 -23.26 3.30 4.64
N HIS A 13 -23.00 3.22 5.94
CA HIS A 13 -21.74 3.69 6.47
C HIS A 13 -20.69 2.79 5.78
N LEU A 14 -20.44 3.05 4.49
CA LEU A 14 -19.10 3.34 4.06
C LEU A 14 -18.51 4.06 5.25
N ILE A 15 -17.51 3.47 5.86
CA ILE A 15 -16.52 4.31 6.49
C ILE A 15 -15.95 5.11 5.30
N SER A 16 -16.67 6.15 4.85
CA SER A 16 -16.12 7.48 4.76
C SER A 16 -15.57 7.73 6.16
N GLY A 17 -14.45 7.06 6.44
CA GLY A 17 -13.49 7.59 7.35
C GLY A 17 -13.38 9.00 6.84
N ASN A 18 -13.81 9.95 7.66
CA ASN A 18 -13.29 11.28 7.58
C ASN A 18 -11.78 11.06 7.65
N ALA A 19 -11.16 10.83 6.50
CA ALA A 19 -9.75 10.93 6.29
C ALA A 19 -9.49 12.43 6.37
N ALA A 20 -9.64 12.97 7.59
CA ALA A 20 -8.81 14.05 8.05
C ALA A 20 -7.41 13.56 7.71
N ALA A 21 -6.85 14.12 6.63
CA ALA A 21 -5.68 13.62 5.93
C ALA A 21 -4.59 13.24 6.94
N GLU A 22 -4.56 11.97 7.33
CA GLU A 22 -3.75 11.55 8.45
C GLU A 22 -2.30 11.52 7.96
N LYS A 23 -1.39 11.92 8.84
CA LYS A 23 0.04 12.04 8.52
C LYS A 23 0.60 10.64 8.30
N PHE A 24 0.67 10.20 7.05
CA PHE A 24 1.30 8.94 6.69
C PHE A 24 2.82 9.04 6.75
N ARG A 25 3.49 8.16 7.48
CA ARG A 25 4.93 8.16 7.75
C ARG A 25 5.58 6.85 7.29
N LEU A 26 6.46 6.95 6.30
CA LEU A 26 7.37 5.88 5.93
C LEU A 26 8.71 6.08 6.65
N LEU A 27 9.19 5.06 7.36
CA LEU A 27 10.58 4.97 7.81
C LEU A 27 11.39 4.26 6.74
N LEU A 28 12.51 4.86 6.34
CA LEU A 28 13.47 4.28 5.41
C LEU A 28 14.87 4.49 5.99
N PRO A 29 15.37 3.55 6.80
CA PRO A 29 16.71 3.64 7.34
C PRO A 29 17.74 3.24 6.28
N PRO A 30 19.04 3.49 6.53
CA PRO A 30 20.09 2.95 5.68
C PRO A 30 19.98 1.42 5.55
N PHE A 31 19.98 0.94 4.31
CA PHE A 31 20.17 -0.46 3.98
C PHE A 31 21.55 -0.89 4.49
N SER A 32 21.68 -2.16 4.88
CA SER A 32 22.99 -2.71 5.26
C SER A 32 23.94 -2.82 4.07
N GLY A 33 25.26 -2.93 4.33
CA GLY A 33 26.31 -2.99 3.31
C GLY A 33 27.03 -1.66 3.06
N ASP A 34 27.44 -0.99 4.14
CA ASP A 34 28.13 0.32 4.11
C ASP A 34 29.38 0.29 3.18
N PRO A 35 29.64 1.33 2.35
CA PRO A 35 28.86 2.56 2.13
C PRO A 35 27.68 2.41 1.15
N VAL A 36 27.58 1.28 0.45
CA VAL A 36 26.64 1.10 -0.66
C VAL A 36 25.18 1.16 -0.22
N GLY A 37 24.87 0.56 0.94
CA GLY A 37 23.52 0.57 1.49
C GLY A 37 22.96 1.97 1.73
N LYS A 38 23.77 2.93 2.20
CA LYS A 38 23.35 4.33 2.39
C LYS A 38 22.95 4.99 1.06
N ASN A 39 23.69 4.70 0.00
CA ASN A 39 23.44 5.28 -1.32
C ASN A 39 22.18 4.71 -1.96
N VAL A 40 22.02 3.39 -1.88
CA VAL A 40 20.81 2.69 -2.35
C VAL A 40 19.56 3.22 -1.64
N SER A 41 19.64 3.40 -0.32
CA SER A 41 18.53 3.94 0.48
C SER A 41 18.15 5.34 0.04
N SER A 42 19.16 6.19 -0.20
CA SER A 42 19.01 7.56 -0.69
C SER A 42 18.30 7.60 -2.04
N PHE A 43 18.73 6.72 -2.97
CA PHE A 43 18.11 6.56 -4.28
C PHE A 43 16.65 6.08 -4.19
N LEU A 44 16.40 4.96 -3.51
CA LEU A 44 15.06 4.38 -3.39
C LEU A 44 14.09 5.31 -2.67
N ASN A 45 14.57 6.06 -1.68
CA ASN A 45 13.78 7.09 -1.03
C ASN A 45 13.32 8.15 -2.03
N ILE A 46 14.20 8.65 -2.89
CA ILE A 46 13.83 9.62 -3.93
C ILE A 46 12.80 9.02 -4.91
N GLU A 47 12.96 7.77 -5.32
CA GLU A 47 12.00 7.10 -6.22
C GLU A 47 10.63 6.88 -5.57
N ILE A 48 10.60 6.46 -4.31
CA ILE A 48 9.36 6.36 -3.53
C ILE A 48 8.72 7.74 -3.40
N LEU A 49 9.50 8.78 -3.07
CA LEU A 49 9.02 10.15 -2.95
C LEU A 49 8.44 10.68 -4.27
N LYS A 50 9.03 10.40 -5.44
CA LYS A 50 8.54 10.82 -6.77
C LYS A 50 7.07 10.44 -7.00
N SER A 51 6.62 9.34 -6.43
CA SER A 51 5.24 8.89 -6.59
C SER A 51 4.24 9.75 -5.82
N PHE A 52 4.67 10.43 -4.75
CA PHE A 52 3.80 11.28 -3.92
C PHE A 52 3.43 12.61 -4.60
N ARG A 53 3.68 12.75 -5.92
CA ARG A 53 3.31 13.92 -6.72
C ARG A 53 1.96 14.49 -6.28
N ILE A 54 2.05 15.66 -5.68
CA ILE A 54 0.94 16.55 -5.38
C ILE A 54 0.57 17.17 -6.72
N ASN A 55 -0.21 16.46 -7.54
CA ASN A 55 -0.98 17.17 -8.54
C ASN A 55 -1.97 18.04 -7.74
N THR A 56 -1.75 19.34 -7.91
CA THR A 56 -2.59 20.47 -7.56
C THR A 56 -4.10 20.15 -7.61
N LEU A 57 -4.83 20.71 -6.65
CA LEU A 57 -6.28 20.94 -6.65
C LEU A 57 -7.22 19.76 -6.29
N GLU A 58 -7.18 19.33 -5.03
CA GLU A 58 -8.43 19.11 -4.28
C GLU A 58 -8.30 19.74 -2.88
N LYS A 59 -8.84 20.96 -2.74
CA LYS A 59 -9.18 21.66 -1.49
C LYS A 59 -8.25 21.37 -0.28
N GLY A 60 -7.04 21.93 -0.29
CA GLY A 60 -6.26 22.18 0.93
C GLY A 60 -5.67 20.97 1.68
N ARG A 61 -5.80 19.75 1.17
CA ARG A 61 -5.24 18.54 1.82
C ARG A 61 -3.77 18.34 1.43
N SER A 62 -2.87 19.07 2.11
CA SER A 62 -1.43 18.90 1.93
C SER A 62 -0.96 17.52 2.40
N ILE A 63 -0.17 16.81 1.57
CA ILE A 63 0.53 15.59 1.96
C ILE A 63 1.60 15.96 2.99
N ARG A 64 1.43 15.58 4.26
CA ARG A 64 2.36 15.94 5.35
C ARG A 64 3.13 14.72 5.86
N ARG A 65 4.38 14.57 5.36
CA ARG A 65 5.57 13.89 5.94
C ARG A 65 5.83 12.40 5.64
N ALA A 66 6.66 12.11 4.64
CA ALA A 66 7.67 11.08 4.83
C ALA A 66 8.73 11.60 5.81
N THR A 67 9.10 10.84 6.84
CA THR A 67 10.14 11.23 7.81
C THR A 67 11.32 10.30 7.60
N ILE A 68 12.40 10.85 7.07
CA ILE A 68 13.62 10.12 6.78
C ILE A 68 14.49 10.19 8.03
N ASN A 69 14.84 9.05 8.61
CA ASN A 69 15.77 9.00 9.73
C ASN A 69 17.06 8.31 9.27
N HIS A 70 18.12 9.12 9.15
CA HIS A 70 19.41 8.71 8.58
C HIS A 70 20.43 8.22 9.63
N LYS A 71 20.09 8.13 10.91
CA LYS A 71 21.02 7.63 11.93
C LYS A 71 21.08 6.10 11.90
N ASP A 72 22.24 5.54 12.29
CA ASP A 72 22.73 4.15 12.18
C ASP A 72 21.77 3.03 12.64
N LEU A 73 20.60 2.96 12.03
CA LEU A 73 19.58 1.96 12.30
C LEU A 73 19.68 0.89 11.23
N VAL A 74 20.43 -0.17 11.52
CA VAL A 74 20.51 -1.33 10.65
C VAL A 74 19.40 -2.30 11.05
N LEU A 75 18.51 -2.60 10.10
CA LEU A 75 17.43 -3.57 10.27
C LEU A 75 17.77 -4.85 9.52
N SER A 76 17.53 -6.00 10.15
CA SER A 76 17.90 -7.32 9.61
C SER A 76 16.72 -8.27 9.40
N ASN A 77 15.57 -7.97 10.00
CA ASN A 77 14.35 -8.77 9.90
C ASN A 77 13.09 -7.95 10.18
N HIS A 78 11.92 -8.49 9.83
CA HIS A 78 10.62 -7.85 10.04
C HIS A 78 10.34 -7.47 11.50
N SER A 79 10.79 -8.26 12.48
CA SER A 79 10.62 -7.98 13.91
C SER A 79 11.37 -6.71 14.34
N SER A 80 12.65 -6.59 13.96
CA SER A 80 13.45 -5.38 14.20
C SER A 80 12.85 -4.14 13.50
N ALA A 81 12.34 -4.32 12.28
CA ALA A 81 11.68 -3.26 11.52
C ALA A 81 10.37 -2.82 12.16
N GLU A 82 9.56 -3.75 12.67
CA GLU A 82 8.32 -3.44 13.38
C GLU A 82 8.61 -2.67 14.69
N GLY A 83 9.59 -3.12 15.48
CA GLY A 83 10.04 -2.42 16.67
C GLY A 83 10.52 -0.98 16.38
N ALA A 84 11.27 -0.80 15.29
CA ALA A 84 11.69 0.51 14.82
C ALA A 84 10.49 1.38 14.41
N GLY A 85 9.56 0.83 13.62
CA GLY A 85 8.35 1.52 13.17
C GLY A 85 7.51 2.02 14.34
N ARG A 86 7.32 1.19 15.37
CA ARG A 86 6.64 1.58 16.63
C ARG A 86 7.37 2.72 17.34
N LYS A 87 8.69 2.59 17.53
CA LYS A 87 9.51 3.61 18.21
C LYS A 87 9.48 4.96 17.50
N THR A 88 9.51 4.98 16.16
CA THR A 88 9.44 6.21 15.36
C THR A 88 8.01 6.66 15.05
N LYS A 89 7.01 5.89 15.49
CA LYS A 89 5.58 6.07 15.16
C LYS A 89 5.37 6.15 13.65
N SER A 90 6.09 5.34 12.88
CA SER A 90 5.95 5.22 11.43
C SER A 90 4.88 4.19 11.08
N ASP A 91 4.16 4.43 9.99
CA ASP A 91 3.07 3.58 9.51
C ASP A 91 3.57 2.43 8.63
N MET A 92 4.72 2.62 7.99
CA MET A 92 5.43 1.62 7.19
C MET A 92 6.94 1.75 7.41
N VAL A 93 7.67 0.65 7.26
CA VAL A 93 9.13 0.59 7.32
C VAL A 93 9.65 -0.14 6.09
N TYR A 94 10.40 0.56 5.24
CA TYR A 94 11.06 -0.02 4.07
C TYR A 94 12.55 -0.15 4.35
N TRP A 95 13.08 -1.36 4.29
CA TRP A 95 14.42 -1.69 4.76
C TRP A 95 15.04 -2.79 3.91
N GLY A 96 16.32 -3.10 4.11
CA GLY A 96 16.96 -4.15 3.35
C GLY A 96 18.49 -4.16 3.42
N LYS A 97 19.09 -4.81 2.43
CA LYS A 97 20.53 -4.99 2.29
C LYS A 97 20.96 -4.64 0.87
N ALA A 98 22.17 -4.13 0.74
CA ALA A 98 22.77 -3.83 -0.55
C ALA A 98 24.21 -4.35 -0.59
N PHE A 99 24.57 -5.03 -1.67
CA PHE A 99 25.89 -5.63 -1.85
C PHE A 99 26.44 -5.25 -3.21
N LYS A 100 27.72 -4.89 -3.29
CA LYS A 100 28.38 -4.72 -4.59
C LYS A 100 28.40 -6.06 -5.33
N TYR A 101 28.08 -6.05 -6.61
CA TYR A 101 28.12 -7.22 -7.46
C TYR A 101 28.55 -6.84 -8.87
N GLY A 102 29.77 -7.25 -9.26
CA GLY A 102 30.40 -6.78 -10.49
C GLY A 102 30.50 -5.25 -10.52
N ASP A 103 30.01 -4.65 -11.60
CA ASP A 103 29.88 -3.18 -11.70
C ASP A 103 28.62 -2.63 -11.01
N GLY A 104 27.65 -3.46 -10.66
CA GLY A 104 26.39 -3.03 -10.07
C GLY A 104 26.30 -3.26 -8.56
N VAL A 105 25.07 -3.15 -8.07
CA VAL A 105 24.68 -3.40 -6.67
C VAL A 105 23.44 -4.27 -6.64
N ILE A 106 23.52 -5.43 -6.01
CA ILE A 106 22.33 -6.24 -5.70
C ILE A 106 21.67 -5.63 -4.48
N VAL A 107 20.36 -5.43 -4.57
CA VAL A 107 19.53 -4.92 -3.48
C VAL A 107 18.51 -5.98 -3.10
N GLU A 108 18.50 -6.34 -1.82
CA GLU A 108 17.45 -7.14 -1.20
C GLU A 108 16.61 -6.20 -0.36
N SER A 109 15.31 -6.11 -0.60
CA SER A 109 14.46 -5.17 0.12
C SER A 109 13.22 -5.84 0.68
N SER A 110 12.72 -5.23 1.75
CA SER A 110 11.57 -5.69 2.51
C SER A 110 10.74 -4.52 2.98
N LEU A 111 9.45 -4.75 3.15
CA LEU A 111 8.49 -3.80 3.67
C LEU A 111 7.76 -4.38 4.87
N THR A 112 7.68 -3.61 5.94
CA THR A 112 6.98 -3.95 7.18
C THR A 112 5.91 -2.92 7.49
N ILE A 113 4.70 -3.38 7.81
CA ILE A 113 3.59 -2.57 8.33
C ILE A 113 3.38 -2.93 9.81
N PRO A 114 3.73 -2.04 10.77
CA PRO A 114 3.55 -2.35 12.19
C PRO A 114 2.08 -2.63 12.55
N ALA A 115 1.84 -3.59 13.44
CA ALA A 115 0.48 -4.04 13.80
C ALA A 115 -0.43 -2.91 14.31
N ASP A 116 0.13 -2.01 15.13
CA ASP A 116 -0.56 -0.88 15.76
C ASP A 116 -0.90 0.26 14.78
N LYS A 117 -0.44 0.13 13.52
CA LYS A 117 -0.64 1.09 12.43
C LYS A 117 -1.65 0.62 11.40
N LEU A 118 -2.14 -0.60 11.55
CA LEU A 118 -3.34 -1.01 10.84
C LEU A 118 -4.49 -0.06 11.22
N PRO A 119 -5.44 0.18 10.30
CA PRO A 119 -6.68 0.86 10.63
C PRO A 119 -7.26 0.29 11.92
N LYS A 120 -7.80 1.14 12.81
CA LYS A 120 -8.49 0.65 14.01
C LYS A 120 -9.75 -0.11 13.57
N GLY A 121 -9.66 -1.43 13.52
CA GLY A 121 -10.68 -2.32 12.99
C GLY A 121 -10.21 -3.01 11.70
N SER A 122 -11.12 -3.72 11.03
CA SER A 122 -10.75 -4.45 9.82
C SER A 122 -10.60 -3.54 8.61
N PHE A 123 -9.65 -3.88 7.75
CA PHE A 123 -9.33 -3.16 6.52
C PHE A 123 -10.51 -3.14 5.54
N TRP A 124 -11.22 -4.28 5.42
CA TRP A 124 -12.41 -4.43 4.59
C TRP A 124 -13.55 -5.02 5.43
N VAL A 125 -14.69 -4.35 5.43
CA VAL A 125 -15.91 -4.79 6.12
C VAL A 125 -17.08 -4.85 5.16
N VAL A 126 -17.82 -5.97 5.17
CA VAL A 126 -19.08 -6.17 4.45
C VAL A 126 -20.16 -6.51 5.46
N LYS A 127 -21.26 -5.77 5.50
CA LYS A 127 -22.32 -5.92 6.49
C LYS A 127 -23.57 -6.51 5.85
N SER A 128 -24.21 -7.46 6.53
CA SER A 128 -25.55 -7.93 6.23
C SER A 128 -26.47 -7.56 7.40
N PRO A 129 -27.30 -6.52 7.28
CA PRO A 129 -28.28 -6.16 8.30
C PRO A 129 -29.26 -7.31 8.60
N LYS A 130 -29.76 -8.00 7.57
CA LYS A 130 -30.64 -9.17 7.71
C LYS A 130 -30.04 -10.26 8.60
N ALA A 131 -28.79 -10.65 8.33
CA ALA A 131 -28.10 -11.67 9.11
C ALA A 131 -27.59 -11.16 10.48
N LYS A 132 -27.67 -9.86 10.73
CA LYS A 132 -27.01 -9.18 11.88
C LYS A 132 -25.54 -9.58 12.01
N ALA A 133 -24.86 -9.70 10.88
CA ALA A 133 -23.49 -10.18 10.78
C ALA A 133 -22.65 -9.26 9.89
N GLN A 134 -21.33 -9.33 10.06
CA GLN A 134 -20.40 -8.65 9.18
C GLN A 134 -19.18 -9.54 8.90
N LEU A 135 -18.75 -9.54 7.64
CA LEU A 135 -17.43 -10.02 7.26
C LEU A 135 -16.43 -8.92 7.50
N SER A 136 -15.27 -9.28 8.02
CA SER A 136 -14.24 -8.34 8.41
C SER A 136 -12.90 -8.98 8.11
N ILE A 137 -12.14 -8.37 7.20
CA ILE A 137 -10.85 -8.86 6.75
C ILE A 137 -9.79 -7.78 6.94
N ASP A 138 -8.62 -8.17 7.41
CA ASP A 138 -7.46 -7.30 7.56
C ASP A 138 -6.68 -7.16 6.25
N LEU A 139 -5.55 -6.45 6.27
CA LEU A 139 -4.66 -6.37 5.11
C LEU A 139 -4.25 -7.77 4.65
N PRO A 140 -4.01 -8.00 3.34
CA PRO A 140 -3.56 -9.29 2.84
C PRO A 140 -2.33 -9.82 3.58
N ASN A 141 -1.32 -8.95 3.71
CA ASN A 141 -0.12 -9.19 4.50
C ASN A 141 0.41 -7.88 5.08
N ARG A 142 1.31 -7.99 6.05
CA ARG A 142 2.05 -6.88 6.68
C ARG A 142 3.55 -6.96 6.48
N TYR A 143 4.05 -8.11 6.05
CA TYR A 143 5.46 -8.38 5.85
C TYR A 143 5.65 -8.80 4.40
N TYR A 144 6.44 -8.01 3.66
CA TYR A 144 6.73 -8.28 2.26
C TYR A 144 8.23 -8.36 2.07
N GLU A 145 8.67 -9.39 1.34
CA GLU A 145 10.03 -9.55 0.84
C GLU A 145 9.97 -9.43 -0.68
N PHE A 146 10.76 -8.52 -1.24
CA PHE A 146 10.80 -8.30 -2.68
C PHE A 146 11.89 -9.16 -3.31
N LYS A 147 11.76 -9.44 -4.61
CA LYS A 147 12.83 -10.11 -5.34
C LYS A 147 14.07 -9.22 -5.33
N PRO A 148 15.28 -9.79 -5.19
CA PRO A 148 16.49 -9.01 -5.35
C PRO A 148 16.54 -8.38 -6.74
N PHE A 149 17.00 -7.14 -6.82
CA PHE A 149 17.18 -6.42 -8.09
C PHE A 149 18.58 -5.81 -8.19
N LEU A 150 19.07 -5.67 -9.41
CA LEU A 150 20.36 -5.07 -9.70
C LEU A 150 20.19 -3.57 -9.97
N LEU A 151 21.03 -2.76 -9.34
CA LEU A 151 21.18 -1.34 -9.67
C LEU A 151 22.52 -1.11 -10.38
N ASP A 152 22.49 -0.35 -11.47
CA ASP A 152 23.69 0.08 -12.19
C ASP A 152 24.62 0.92 -11.30
N ARG A 153 25.93 0.79 -11.52
CA ARG A 153 26.98 1.59 -10.90
C ARG A 153 26.72 3.08 -10.85
N LYS A 154 26.19 3.63 -11.94
CA LYS A 154 25.92 5.06 -12.10
C LYS A 154 24.94 5.55 -11.04
N ILE A 155 23.97 4.69 -10.69
CA ILE A 155 22.91 5.02 -9.73
C ILE A 155 23.46 5.18 -8.31
N TYR A 156 24.37 4.33 -7.84
CA TYR A 156 24.85 4.45 -6.46
C TYR A 156 26.03 5.43 -6.28
N LYS A 157 26.79 5.75 -7.34
CA LYS A 157 27.87 6.75 -7.26
C LYS A 157 27.36 8.19 -7.21
N GLU A 158 26.23 8.48 -7.85
CA GLU A 158 25.63 9.82 -7.86
C GLU A 158 24.85 10.15 -6.57
N TYR A 159 24.52 9.14 -5.76
CA TYR A 159 23.65 9.27 -4.57
C TYR A 159 24.37 8.97 -3.26
N THR A 160 25.60 9.46 -3.08
CA THR A 160 26.38 9.19 -1.87
C THR A 160 25.70 9.66 -0.58
N ASP A 161 24.90 10.73 -0.66
CA ASP A 161 24.09 11.22 0.45
C ASP A 161 23.06 12.25 -0.05
N VAL A 162 21.76 12.02 0.18
CA VAL A 162 20.72 13.02 -0.16
C VAL A 162 21.00 14.35 0.53
N SER A 163 21.61 14.35 1.72
CA SER A 163 22.01 15.58 2.42
C SER A 163 23.00 16.44 1.63
N GLN A 164 23.75 15.82 0.71
CA GLN A 164 24.71 16.49 -0.16
C GLN A 164 24.10 16.92 -1.50
N ALA A 165 22.82 16.61 -1.75
CA ALA A 165 22.15 17.02 -2.97
C ALA A 165 22.19 18.54 -3.13
N VAL A 166 22.64 18.98 -4.32
CA VAL A 166 22.73 20.39 -4.68
C VAL A 166 21.32 20.96 -4.79
N VAL A 167 21.08 22.05 -4.08
CA VAL A 167 19.85 22.84 -4.19
C VAL A 167 20.10 23.97 -5.16
N TYR A 168 19.19 24.15 -6.11
CA TYR A 168 19.19 25.19 -7.13
C TYR A 168 18.12 26.24 -6.83
N ALA A 169 18.37 27.50 -7.17
CA ALA A 169 17.39 28.59 -7.00
C ALA A 169 16.11 28.33 -7.80
N ASP A 170 16.27 27.73 -8.98
CA ASP A 170 15.23 27.54 -9.97
C ASP A 170 15.39 26.20 -10.71
N ARG A 171 14.43 25.90 -11.60
CA ARG A 171 14.33 24.64 -12.34
C ARG A 171 15.28 24.55 -13.54
N THR A 172 16.04 25.59 -13.86
CA THR A 172 17.07 25.50 -14.90
C THR A 172 18.27 24.69 -14.44
N PHE A 173 18.39 24.48 -13.12
CA PHE A 173 19.50 23.80 -12.47
C PHE A 173 20.87 24.42 -12.80
N ARG A 174 20.89 25.73 -13.10
CA ARG A 174 22.13 26.48 -13.40
C ARG A 174 22.69 27.22 -12.19
N ASN A 175 21.83 27.60 -11.25
CA ASN A 175 22.18 28.47 -10.12
C ASN A 175 22.15 27.69 -8.80
N PRO A 176 23.24 26.99 -8.41
CA PRO A 176 23.30 26.30 -7.13
C PRO A 176 23.30 27.32 -5.98
N VAL A 177 22.42 27.11 -5.00
CA VAL A 177 22.24 27.96 -3.81
C VAL A 177 22.65 27.28 -2.51
N GLY A 178 23.12 26.03 -2.59
CA GLY A 178 23.68 25.29 -1.46
C GLY A 178 23.46 23.80 -1.56
N LYS A 179 23.56 23.13 -0.42
CA LYS A 179 23.23 21.72 -0.24
C LYS A 179 22.03 21.60 0.69
N VAL A 180 21.21 20.57 0.48
CA VAL A 180 19.96 20.41 1.21
C VAL A 180 20.18 20.13 2.70
N GLY A 181 21.29 19.48 3.05
CA GLY A 181 21.64 19.12 4.42
C GLY A 181 20.80 17.96 4.98
N PRO A 182 21.09 17.51 6.21
CA PRO A 182 20.50 16.29 6.78
C PRO A 182 19.02 16.42 7.13
N VAL A 183 18.51 17.66 7.19
CA VAL A 183 17.12 17.95 7.53
C VAL A 183 16.56 18.92 6.50
N PHE A 184 15.58 18.43 5.74
CA PHE A 184 14.82 19.24 4.80
C PHE A 184 13.38 18.77 4.70
N ARG A 185 12.55 19.62 4.10
CA ARG A 185 11.15 19.33 3.86
C ARG A 185 10.86 19.45 2.38
N ALA A 186 10.44 18.38 1.73
CA ALA A 186 9.84 18.48 0.40
C ALA A 186 8.55 19.32 0.46
N ILE A 187 8.46 20.34 -0.39
CA ILE A 187 7.30 21.22 -0.57
C ILE A 187 6.42 20.69 -1.71
N SER A 188 7.04 20.43 -2.87
CA SER A 188 6.36 19.89 -4.06
C SER A 188 7.31 18.99 -4.85
N MET A 189 6.73 18.05 -5.59
CA MET A 189 7.45 17.08 -6.43
C MET A 189 7.05 17.32 -7.88
N GLU A 190 8.02 17.42 -8.78
CA GLU A 190 7.82 17.79 -10.18
C GLU A 190 8.35 16.71 -11.14
N TYR A 191 8.42 17.01 -12.45
CA TYR A 191 8.91 16.04 -13.44
C TYR A 191 10.37 15.67 -13.18
N GLU A 192 11.24 16.68 -13.10
CA GLU A 192 12.69 16.52 -12.96
C GLU A 192 13.26 17.08 -11.65
N SER A 193 12.40 17.52 -10.72
CA SER A 193 12.87 18.11 -9.46
C SER A 193 11.98 17.86 -8.25
N ILE A 194 12.56 18.11 -7.08
CA ILE A 194 11.87 18.31 -5.81
C ILE A 194 12.05 19.77 -5.40
N LYS A 195 10.96 20.49 -5.15
CA LYS A 195 11.05 21.75 -4.41
C LYS A 195 11.18 21.43 -2.92
N VAL A 196 12.21 21.92 -2.26
CA VAL A 196 12.51 21.68 -0.85
C VAL A 196 12.57 22.98 -0.05
N LYS A 197 12.21 22.90 1.24
CA LYS A 197 12.57 23.87 2.26
C LYS A 197 13.71 23.31 3.09
N TYR A 198 14.82 24.03 3.16
CA TYR A 198 16.04 23.65 3.85
C TYR A 198 16.62 24.87 4.56
N GLN A 199 17.01 24.75 5.82
CA GLN A 199 17.57 25.85 6.62
C GLN A 199 16.79 27.19 6.51
N GLY A 200 15.45 27.11 6.42
CA GLY A 200 14.58 28.28 6.25
C GLY A 200 14.40 28.80 4.82
N LYS A 201 15.25 28.38 3.87
CA LYS A 201 15.23 28.73 2.44
C LYS A 201 14.46 27.72 1.60
N GLU A 202 14.02 28.11 0.41
CA GLU A 202 13.43 27.22 -0.58
C GLU A 202 14.33 27.08 -1.81
N GLY A 203 14.26 25.93 -2.47
CA GLY A 203 14.95 25.69 -3.74
C GLY A 203 14.60 24.34 -4.35
N TYR A 204 15.28 23.95 -5.41
CA TYR A 204 14.99 22.76 -6.20
C TYR A 204 16.16 21.78 -6.18
N ILE A 205 15.88 20.50 -5.96
CA ILE A 205 16.84 19.42 -6.13
C ILE A 205 16.51 18.72 -7.43
N LYS A 206 17.48 18.57 -8.33
CA LYS A 206 17.31 17.84 -9.58
C LYS A 206 17.23 16.33 -9.32
N TYR A 207 16.34 15.63 -10.01
CA TYR A 207 16.42 14.18 -10.10
C TYR A 207 17.47 13.75 -11.10
N PRO A 208 18.32 12.79 -10.73
CA PRO A 208 19.12 12.05 -11.69
C PRO A 208 18.21 11.31 -12.69
N ALA A 209 18.62 11.33 -13.95
CA ALA A 209 18.00 10.56 -15.01
C ALA A 209 18.47 9.11 -14.88
N ILE A 210 17.57 8.21 -14.54
CA ILE A 210 17.90 6.80 -14.33
C ILE A 210 16.96 5.96 -15.18
N SER A 211 17.56 5.11 -16.03
CA SER A 211 16.88 4.27 -17.01
C SER A 211 16.28 2.99 -16.43
N GLU A 212 16.88 2.44 -15.36
CA GLU A 212 16.45 1.17 -14.76
C GLU A 212 16.10 1.34 -13.29
N LYS A 213 14.88 0.94 -12.92
CA LYS A 213 14.31 1.10 -11.58
C LYS A 213 13.52 -0.14 -11.21
N PRO A 214 13.46 -0.51 -9.92
CA PRO A 214 12.58 -1.57 -9.44
C PRO A 214 11.12 -1.08 -9.48
N GLU A 215 10.56 -0.96 -10.68
CA GLU A 215 9.27 -0.32 -10.90
C GLU A 215 8.15 -1.04 -10.15
N GLY A 216 8.13 -2.38 -10.13
CA GLY A 216 7.13 -3.15 -9.41
C GLY A 216 7.17 -2.89 -7.91
N THR A 217 8.36 -2.98 -7.31
CA THR A 217 8.56 -2.73 -5.86
C THR A 217 8.12 -1.33 -5.47
N ILE A 218 8.55 -0.32 -6.23
CA ILE A 218 8.20 1.08 -5.97
C ILE A 218 6.69 1.30 -6.13
N ASN A 219 6.10 0.80 -7.22
CA ASN A 219 4.66 0.93 -7.48
C ASN A 219 3.82 0.20 -6.42
N PHE A 220 4.28 -0.93 -5.90
CA PHE A 220 3.62 -1.67 -4.84
C PHE A 220 3.59 -0.88 -3.53
N ILE A 221 4.75 -0.40 -3.06
CA ILE A 221 4.88 0.44 -1.87
C ILE A 221 3.96 1.66 -2.00
N ASN A 222 4.01 2.35 -3.14
CA ASN A 222 3.18 3.53 -3.40
C ASN A 222 1.68 3.19 -3.43
N GLY A 223 1.34 2.03 -4.01
CA GLY A 223 -0.02 1.49 -4.03
C GLY A 223 -0.56 1.32 -2.62
N ILE A 224 0.16 0.62 -1.75
CA ILE A 224 -0.23 0.42 -0.34
C ILE A 224 -0.38 1.76 0.37
N ILE A 225 0.60 2.66 0.25
CA ILE A 225 0.54 3.97 0.92
C ILE A 225 -0.71 4.75 0.49
N ARG A 226 -1.06 4.73 -0.80
CA ARG A 226 -2.27 5.39 -1.30
C ARG A 226 -3.54 4.73 -0.82
N VAL A 227 -3.58 3.39 -0.83
CA VAL A 227 -4.70 2.59 -0.31
C VAL A 227 -4.97 2.92 1.16
N LEU A 228 -3.95 2.88 2.01
CA LEU A 228 -4.06 3.18 3.44
C LEU A 228 -4.47 4.63 3.72
N ARG A 229 -4.20 5.55 2.79
CA ARG A 229 -4.61 6.97 2.87
C ARG A 229 -5.97 7.25 2.25
N GLY A 230 -6.64 6.25 1.69
CA GLY A 230 -7.92 6.40 1.00
C GLY A 230 -7.83 6.98 -0.42
N ASP A 231 -6.63 7.16 -0.99
CA ASP A 231 -6.41 7.54 -2.40
C ASP A 231 -6.59 6.31 -3.31
N ARG A 232 -7.83 5.85 -3.42
CA ARG A 232 -8.19 4.60 -4.12
C ARG A 232 -7.84 4.64 -5.60
N VAL A 233 -8.08 5.77 -6.27
CA VAL A 233 -7.88 5.92 -7.72
C VAL A 233 -6.40 5.78 -8.07
N ARG A 234 -5.53 6.57 -7.44
CA ARG A 234 -4.09 6.48 -7.74
C ARG A 234 -3.47 5.23 -7.13
N GLY A 235 -4.03 4.70 -6.05
CA GLY A 235 -3.68 3.39 -5.48
C GLY A 235 -3.85 2.29 -6.52
N LYS A 236 -5.04 2.19 -7.13
CA LYS A 236 -5.32 1.27 -8.25
C LYS A 236 -4.33 1.43 -9.40
N GLN A 237 -4.08 2.68 -9.85
CA GLN A 237 -3.12 2.95 -10.94
C GLN A 237 -1.69 2.47 -10.62
N SER A 238 -1.25 2.59 -9.37
CA SER A 238 0.07 2.14 -8.96
C SER A 238 0.12 0.60 -8.92
N LEU A 239 -0.87 -0.03 -8.28
CA LEU A 239 -0.95 -1.49 -8.15
C LEU A 239 -1.10 -2.22 -9.49
N LEU A 240 -1.78 -1.64 -10.48
CA LEU A 240 -1.88 -2.24 -11.82
C LEU A 240 -0.50 -2.46 -12.46
N LYS A 241 0.46 -1.56 -12.22
CA LYS A 241 1.82 -1.69 -12.75
C LYS A 241 2.64 -2.80 -12.10
N VAL A 242 2.15 -3.38 -10.99
CA VAL A 242 2.83 -4.44 -10.26
C VAL A 242 2.51 -5.82 -10.83
N LEU A 243 1.33 -5.98 -11.47
CA LEU A 243 0.85 -7.28 -11.94
C LEU A 243 1.79 -7.96 -12.96
N ASP A 244 2.43 -7.16 -13.81
CA ASP A 244 3.34 -7.63 -14.87
C ASP A 244 4.82 -7.36 -14.55
N ALA A 245 5.11 -6.84 -13.36
CA ALA A 245 6.47 -6.45 -12.99
C ALA A 245 7.34 -7.68 -12.66
N GLN A 246 8.56 -7.69 -13.19
CA GLN A 246 9.49 -8.82 -13.01
C GLN A 246 10.26 -8.76 -11.67
N ASP A 247 10.40 -7.57 -11.09
CA ASP A 247 11.14 -7.31 -9.85
C ASP A 247 10.35 -7.60 -8.57
N VAL A 248 9.15 -8.18 -8.68
CA VAL A 248 8.31 -8.57 -7.54
C VAL A 248 8.05 -10.07 -7.52
N SER A 249 7.83 -10.60 -6.32
CA SER A 249 7.52 -12.02 -6.13
C SER A 249 6.07 -12.33 -6.54
N ARG A 250 5.77 -13.63 -6.72
CA ARG A 250 4.41 -14.06 -7.08
C ARG A 250 3.43 -13.77 -5.94
N GLU A 251 3.88 -13.84 -4.70
CA GLU A 251 3.15 -13.50 -3.48
C GLU A 251 2.79 -12.00 -3.45
N VAL A 252 3.73 -11.12 -3.81
CA VAL A 252 3.44 -9.68 -3.93
C VAL A 252 2.42 -9.40 -5.04
N GLN A 253 2.49 -10.14 -6.15
CA GLN A 253 1.49 -10.04 -7.23
C GLN A 253 0.12 -10.60 -6.84
N GLU A 254 0.05 -11.63 -6.00
CA GLU A 254 -1.17 -12.16 -5.39
C GLU A 254 -1.81 -11.10 -4.49
N ASP A 255 -1.06 -10.57 -3.53
CA ASP A 255 -1.55 -9.53 -2.60
C ASP A 255 -1.96 -8.25 -3.36
N THR A 256 -1.26 -7.92 -4.45
CA THR A 256 -1.66 -6.83 -5.36
C THR A 256 -3.06 -7.06 -5.93
N ARG A 257 -3.39 -8.29 -6.36
CA ARG A 257 -4.74 -8.64 -6.84
C ARG A 257 -5.76 -8.54 -5.74
N LEU A 258 -5.44 -8.95 -4.51
CA LEU A 258 -6.33 -8.77 -3.36
C LEU A 258 -6.64 -7.30 -3.08
N PHE A 259 -5.63 -6.42 -3.12
CA PHE A 259 -5.82 -4.98 -3.02
C PHE A 259 -6.65 -4.40 -4.17
N LEU A 260 -6.38 -4.81 -5.41
CA LEU A 260 -7.14 -4.35 -6.59
C LEU A 260 -8.59 -4.81 -6.54
N GLY A 261 -8.83 -6.05 -6.11
CA GLY A 261 -10.15 -6.62 -5.85
C GLY A 261 -10.93 -5.79 -4.85
N TYR A 262 -10.35 -5.54 -3.67
CA TYR A 262 -10.92 -4.65 -2.66
C TYR A 262 -11.23 -3.25 -3.22
N LEU A 263 -10.27 -2.62 -3.91
CA LEU A 263 -10.44 -1.27 -4.45
C LEU A 263 -11.58 -1.19 -5.46
N ALA A 264 -11.70 -2.16 -6.37
CA ALA A 264 -12.75 -2.21 -7.37
C ALA A 264 -14.13 -2.41 -6.71
N VAL A 265 -14.25 -3.34 -5.76
CA VAL A 265 -15.47 -3.54 -4.97
C VAL A 265 -15.85 -2.27 -4.20
N ALA A 266 -14.87 -1.60 -3.59
CA ALA A 266 -15.09 -0.34 -2.85
C ALA A 266 -15.57 0.82 -3.75
N THR A 267 -15.38 0.72 -5.07
CA THR A 267 -15.91 1.64 -6.09
C THR A 267 -17.14 1.09 -6.83
N LYS A 268 -17.73 -0.01 -6.34
CA LYS A 268 -18.88 -0.72 -6.94
C LYS A 268 -18.63 -1.31 -8.34
N ASP A 269 -17.36 -1.49 -8.70
CA ASP A 269 -16.95 -2.23 -9.90
C ASP A 269 -16.77 -3.71 -9.53
N TYR A 270 -17.90 -4.35 -9.19
CA TYR A 270 -17.91 -5.70 -8.63
C TYR A 270 -17.40 -6.76 -9.60
N ALA A 271 -17.71 -6.62 -10.89
CA ALA A 271 -17.27 -7.58 -11.92
C ALA A 271 -15.75 -7.61 -12.03
N GLN A 272 -15.11 -6.42 -12.13
CA GLN A 272 -13.67 -6.32 -12.18
C GLN A 272 -13.01 -6.71 -10.85
N GLY A 273 -13.64 -6.37 -9.72
CA GLY A 273 -13.17 -6.76 -8.40
C GLY A 273 -13.13 -8.28 -8.24
N ASN A 274 -14.23 -8.96 -8.55
CA ASN A 274 -14.32 -10.42 -8.48
C ASN A 274 -13.39 -11.11 -9.47
N LYS A 275 -13.10 -10.50 -10.62
CA LYS A 275 -12.07 -10.99 -11.54
C LYS A 275 -10.68 -11.01 -10.86
N TYR A 276 -10.23 -9.91 -10.27
CA TYR A 276 -8.93 -9.88 -9.58
C TYR A 276 -8.87 -10.87 -8.41
N LEU A 277 -9.95 -10.96 -7.63
CA LEU A 277 -10.02 -11.87 -6.49
C LEU A 277 -9.99 -13.35 -6.91
N ARG A 278 -10.68 -13.69 -8.01
CA ARG A 278 -10.59 -15.03 -8.60
C ARG A 278 -9.18 -15.32 -9.09
N GLU A 279 -8.55 -14.40 -9.81
CA GLU A 279 -7.16 -14.59 -10.28
C GLU A 279 -6.19 -14.82 -9.11
N ALA A 280 -6.39 -14.15 -7.97
CA ALA A 280 -5.62 -14.42 -6.75
C ALA A 280 -5.89 -15.83 -6.19
N TYR A 281 -7.16 -16.25 -6.15
CA TYR A 281 -7.55 -17.60 -5.75
C TYR A 281 -6.97 -18.68 -6.66
N ASP A 282 -6.94 -18.46 -7.97
CA ASP A 282 -6.36 -19.40 -8.94
C ASP A 282 -4.83 -19.50 -8.78
N ILE A 283 -4.18 -18.45 -8.27
CA ILE A 283 -2.74 -18.48 -7.93
C ILE A 283 -2.49 -19.31 -6.68
N ASN A 284 -3.29 -19.14 -5.63
CA ASN A 284 -3.08 -19.77 -4.33
C ASN A 284 -4.41 -20.09 -3.62
N PRO A 285 -5.07 -21.20 -3.98
CA PRO A 285 -6.35 -21.58 -3.40
C PRO A 285 -6.21 -22.07 -1.95
N TYR A 286 -4.98 -22.34 -1.49
CA TYR A 286 -4.70 -22.85 -0.15
C TYR A 286 -4.44 -21.74 0.88
N SER A 287 -4.44 -20.47 0.47
CA SER A 287 -4.33 -19.33 1.37
C SER A 287 -5.69 -18.96 1.95
N VAL A 288 -5.85 -19.12 3.27
CA VAL A 288 -7.08 -18.72 3.99
C VAL A 288 -7.40 -17.24 3.75
N THR A 289 -6.40 -16.37 3.63
CA THR A 289 -6.58 -14.95 3.34
C THR A 289 -7.19 -14.75 1.95
N VAL A 290 -6.62 -15.40 0.93
CA VAL A 290 -7.12 -15.31 -0.46
C VAL A 290 -8.55 -15.81 -0.55
N VAL A 291 -8.85 -16.95 0.07
CA VAL A 291 -10.22 -17.50 0.14
C VAL A 291 -11.18 -16.51 0.80
N LYS A 292 -10.82 -15.95 1.97
CA LYS A 292 -11.65 -14.96 2.67
C LYS A 292 -11.94 -13.75 1.79
N TYR A 293 -10.92 -13.21 1.12
CA TYR A 293 -11.06 -12.09 0.20
C TYR A 293 -12.00 -12.42 -0.97
N TYR A 294 -11.81 -13.57 -1.61
CA TYR A 294 -12.62 -13.96 -2.76
C TYR A 294 -14.10 -14.14 -2.40
N LEU A 295 -14.37 -14.89 -1.34
CA LEU A 295 -15.76 -15.11 -0.87
C LEU A 295 -16.42 -13.81 -0.40
N THR A 296 -15.66 -12.92 0.25
CA THR A 296 -16.17 -11.60 0.64
C THR A 296 -16.53 -10.74 -0.57
N GLY A 297 -15.76 -10.82 -1.67
CA GLY A 297 -16.06 -10.13 -2.92
C GLY A 297 -17.35 -10.65 -3.57
N LEU A 298 -17.51 -11.97 -3.64
CA LEU A 298 -18.73 -12.61 -4.15
C LEU A 298 -19.96 -12.17 -3.34
N ILE A 299 -19.88 -12.26 -2.02
CA ILE A 299 -20.97 -11.84 -1.13
C ILE A 299 -21.27 -10.35 -1.34
N ALA A 300 -20.26 -9.48 -1.29
CA ALA A 300 -20.45 -8.03 -1.45
C ALA A 300 -21.17 -7.65 -2.75
N ALA A 301 -20.85 -8.33 -3.85
CA ALA A 301 -21.47 -8.10 -5.15
C ALA A 301 -22.94 -8.55 -5.22
N SER A 302 -23.32 -9.50 -4.36
CA SER A 302 -24.64 -10.16 -4.37
C SER A 302 -25.65 -9.60 -3.38
N LEU A 303 -25.20 -8.78 -2.43
CA LEU A 303 -26.06 -8.26 -1.37
C LEU A 303 -27.09 -7.27 -1.94
N SER A 304 -28.36 -7.57 -1.69
CA SER A 304 -29.46 -6.64 -1.87
C SER A 304 -29.41 -5.48 -0.86
N PRO A 305 -30.22 -4.41 -1.04
CA PRO A 305 -30.45 -3.34 -0.07
C PRO A 305 -30.67 -3.77 1.39
N ASP A 306 -31.43 -4.83 1.62
CA ASP A 306 -31.73 -5.38 2.95
C ASP A 306 -30.61 -6.28 3.49
N GLY A 307 -29.57 -6.52 2.69
CA GLY A 307 -28.40 -7.32 3.05
C GLY A 307 -28.60 -8.80 2.83
N THR A 308 -29.50 -9.20 1.95
CA THR A 308 -29.75 -10.59 1.59
C THR A 308 -28.94 -10.91 0.32
N PRO A 309 -28.03 -11.89 0.36
CA PRO A 309 -27.27 -12.26 -0.84
C PRO A 309 -28.16 -12.99 -1.85
N ASN A 310 -27.87 -12.83 -3.14
CA ASN A 310 -28.51 -13.62 -4.21
C ASN A 310 -28.29 -15.13 -4.00
N ILE A 311 -29.34 -15.94 -4.19
CA ILE A 311 -29.32 -17.38 -3.93
C ILE A 311 -28.26 -18.15 -4.74
N ASP A 312 -28.02 -17.79 -6.01
CA ASP A 312 -27.01 -18.43 -6.86
C ASP A 312 -25.61 -18.21 -6.27
N VAL A 313 -25.38 -17.01 -5.70
CA VAL A 313 -24.12 -16.68 -5.03
C VAL A 313 -24.02 -17.40 -3.69
N VAL A 314 -25.13 -17.59 -2.97
CA VAL A 314 -25.14 -18.39 -1.73
C VAL A 314 -24.68 -19.82 -2.01
N GLU A 315 -25.21 -20.45 -3.06
CA GLU A 315 -24.83 -21.81 -3.46
C GLU A 315 -23.35 -21.87 -3.89
N GLN A 316 -22.91 -20.90 -4.70
CA GLN A 316 -21.52 -20.81 -5.13
C GLN A 316 -20.56 -20.67 -3.94
N VAL A 317 -20.84 -19.74 -3.02
CA VAL A 317 -20.00 -19.49 -1.84
C VAL A 317 -20.01 -20.70 -0.91
N ALA A 318 -21.17 -21.35 -0.71
CA ALA A 318 -21.26 -22.57 0.11
C ALA A 318 -20.42 -23.71 -0.48
N GLY A 319 -20.43 -23.89 -1.81
CA GLY A 319 -19.60 -24.87 -2.49
C GLY A 319 -18.10 -24.61 -2.30
N LEU A 320 -17.67 -23.35 -2.47
CA LEU A 320 -16.28 -22.95 -2.26
C LEU A 320 -15.85 -23.08 -0.78
N LEU A 321 -16.73 -22.74 0.17
CA LEU A 321 -16.45 -22.93 1.60
C LEU A 321 -16.23 -24.41 1.92
N LYS A 322 -17.09 -25.30 1.40
CA LYS A 322 -16.94 -26.75 1.61
C LYS A 322 -15.61 -27.29 1.06
N GLN A 323 -15.18 -26.78 -0.09
CA GLN A 323 -13.88 -27.15 -0.68
C GLN A 323 -12.70 -26.69 0.18
N ASN A 324 -12.83 -25.57 0.87
CA ASN A 324 -11.76 -24.89 1.58
C ASN A 324 -11.90 -24.97 3.12
N GLU A 325 -12.86 -25.72 3.65
CA GLU A 325 -13.23 -25.73 5.08
C GLU A 325 -12.04 -26.06 5.98
N LYS A 326 -11.16 -26.97 5.54
CA LYS A 326 -9.96 -27.39 6.27
C LYS A 326 -8.90 -26.30 6.43
N LEU A 327 -9.00 -25.19 5.69
CA LEU A 327 -8.08 -24.06 5.81
C LEU A 327 -8.43 -23.13 6.98
N PHE A 328 -9.63 -23.28 7.56
CA PHE A 328 -10.10 -22.43 8.64
C PHE A 328 -9.87 -23.09 9.99
N GLU A 329 -9.35 -22.33 10.94
CA GLU A 329 -9.16 -22.79 12.31
C GLU A 329 -10.52 -23.04 13.00
N PRO A 330 -10.60 -24.01 13.94
CA PRO A 330 -11.78 -24.20 14.76
C PRO A 330 -12.18 -22.89 15.47
N GLY A 331 -13.43 -22.46 15.28
CA GLY A 331 -13.94 -21.23 15.89
C GLY A 331 -13.57 -19.94 15.14
N ASP A 332 -13.10 -20.03 13.88
CA ASP A 332 -12.86 -18.86 13.04
C ASP A 332 -14.12 -17.96 12.97
N ARG A 333 -13.98 -16.73 13.49
CA ARG A 333 -15.09 -15.77 13.59
C ARG A 333 -15.58 -15.28 12.23
N TRP A 334 -14.68 -15.19 11.24
CA TRP A 334 -15.06 -14.81 9.89
C TRP A 334 -15.90 -15.91 9.25
N LEU A 335 -15.52 -17.18 9.43
CA LEU A 335 -16.27 -18.33 8.91
C LEU A 335 -17.69 -18.37 9.50
N ALA A 336 -17.81 -18.24 10.82
CA ALA A 336 -19.10 -18.20 11.51
C ALA A 336 -19.98 -17.02 11.03
N ALA A 337 -19.39 -15.85 10.76
CA ALA A 337 -20.13 -14.71 10.20
C ALA A 337 -20.57 -14.96 8.75
N CYS A 338 -19.72 -15.60 7.95
CA CYS A 338 -20.03 -15.98 6.57
C CYS A 338 -21.21 -16.95 6.52
N GLN A 339 -21.19 -18.01 7.33
CA GLN A 339 -22.27 -18.98 7.43
C GLN A 339 -23.62 -18.33 7.78
N LYS A 340 -23.64 -17.41 8.76
CA LYS A 340 -24.87 -16.65 9.10
C LYS A 340 -25.42 -15.82 7.94
N ILE A 341 -24.54 -15.22 7.14
CA ILE A 341 -24.95 -14.45 5.95
C ILE A 341 -25.56 -15.38 4.89
N LEU A 342 -24.97 -16.54 4.67
CA LEU A 342 -25.48 -17.54 3.72
C LEU A 342 -26.82 -18.12 4.16
N GLU A 343 -27.00 -18.40 5.46
CA GLU A 343 -28.29 -18.85 6.02
C GLU A 343 -29.39 -17.83 5.80
N ALA A 344 -29.09 -16.54 6.02
CA ALA A 344 -30.05 -15.46 5.77
C ALA A 344 -30.45 -15.33 4.30
N GLY A 345 -29.58 -15.70 3.35
CA GLY A 345 -29.88 -15.71 1.92
C GLY A 345 -30.75 -16.88 1.46
N LYS A 346 -30.93 -17.91 2.29
CA LYS A 346 -31.79 -19.07 1.99
C LYS A 346 -33.23 -18.90 2.50
N GLN A 347 -33.47 -17.90 3.34
CA GLN A 347 -34.78 -17.57 3.93
C GLN A 347 -35.46 -16.49 3.10
#